data_AF-A0A9D8HZF9-F1
#
_entry.id   AF-A0A9D8HZF9-F1
#
_cell.length_a   1.000
_cell.length_b   1.000
_cell.length_c   1.000
_cell.angle_alpha   90.00
_cell.angle_beta   90.00
_cell.angle_gamma   90.00
#
_symmetry.space_group_name_H-M   'P 1'
#
loop_
_entity.id
_entity.type
_entity.pdbx_description
1 polymer ?
#
loop_
_entity_poly.entity_id
_entity_poly.type
_entity_poly.pdbx_seq_one_letter_code
_entity_poly.pdbx_strand_id
1 'polypeptide(L)'
;MKNTVLLALALALLAGSVLALRNYVREQRQSEDFPEGAHWLCLQCREGFTVSLEQVNQWAGTDPAGGFACPKCKSGQTARAKKCPLPACGKFYLERNLVIDDKVCCPICKSPLP
;
A
#
# COMPACT_ATOMS: atom_id res chain seq x y z
N MET A 1 2.21 13.41 49.86
CA MET A 1 2.92 14.02 48.70
C MET A 1 3.78 13.01 47.91
N LYS A 2 4.52 12.07 48.54
CA LYS A 2 5.34 11.07 47.80
C LYS A 2 4.53 10.07 46.95
N ASN A 3 3.39 9.58 47.44
CA ASN A 3 2.59 8.57 46.71
C ASN A 3 1.90 9.13 45.45
N THR A 4 1.49 10.40 45.45
CA THR A 4 0.85 11.05 44.30
C THR A 4 1.83 11.27 43.15
N VAL A 5 3.10 11.56 43.45
CA VAL A 5 4.16 11.70 42.44
C VAL A 5 4.50 10.34 41.82
N LEU A 6 4.58 9.28 42.62
CA LEU A 6 4.81 7.91 42.12
C LEU A 6 3.67 7.40 41.23
N LEU A 7 2.42 7.69 41.61
CA LEU A 7 1.25 7.33 40.79
C LEU A 7 1.24 8.07 39.44
N ALA A 8 1.56 9.37 39.44
CA ALA A 8 1.63 10.16 38.21
C ALA A 8 2.74 9.66 37.27
N LEU A 9 3.90 9.27 37.82
CA LEU A 9 5.00 8.71 37.03
C LEU A 9 4.62 7.36 36.40
N ALA A 10 3.96 6.48 37.17
CA ALA A 10 3.49 5.18 36.69
C ALA A 10 2.44 5.34 35.58
N LEU A 11 1.52 6.29 35.72
CA LEU A 11 0.52 6.62 34.70
C LEU A 11 1.16 7.18 33.43
N ALA A 12 2.17 8.04 33.54
CA ALA A 12 2.89 8.58 32.39
C ALA A 12 3.66 7.49 31.63
N LEU A 13 4.30 6.56 32.35
CA LEU A 13 5.00 5.42 31.75
C LEU A 13 4.04 4.46 31.04
N LEU A 14 2.87 4.18 31.63
CA LEU A 14 1.83 3.36 31.00
C LEU A 14 1.22 4.05 29.77
N ALA A 15 0.94 5.36 29.84
CA ALA A 15 0.43 6.10 28.69
C ALA A 15 1.47 6.15 27.56
N GLY A 16 2.74 6.37 27.89
CA GLY A 16 3.84 6.37 26.93
C GLY A 16 4.04 5.03 26.23
N SER A 17 3.97 3.91 26.97
CA SER A 17 4.13 2.56 26.41
C SER A 17 2.97 2.18 25.49
N VAL A 18 1.73 2.55 25.83
CA VAL A 18 0.55 2.32 24.98
C VAL A 18 0.64 3.11 23.67
N LEU A 19 1.10 4.37 23.73
CA LEU A 19 1.30 5.20 22.53
C LEU A 19 2.43 4.65 21.64
N ALA A 20 3.55 4.24 22.24
CA ALA A 20 4.67 3.64 21.51
C ALA A 20 4.26 2.33 20.81
N LEU A 21 3.52 1.46 21.51
CA LEU A 21 3.02 0.20 20.95
C LEU A 21 2.04 0.45 19.79
N ARG A 22 1.15 1.46 19.92
CA ARG A 22 0.24 1.85 18.83
C ARG A 22 0.98 2.32 17.58
N ASN A 23 2.04 3.10 17.74
CA ASN A 23 2.84 3.57 16.62
C ASN A 23 3.61 2.42 15.97
N TYR A 24 4.21 1.55 16.77
CA TYR A 24 4.93 0.37 16.28
C TYR A 24 4.02 -0.60 15.50
N VAL A 25 2.81 -0.87 16.01
CA VAL A 25 1.82 -1.72 15.30
C VAL A 25 1.31 -1.04 14.02
N ARG A 26 1.26 0.29 13.96
CA ARG A 26 0.91 1.02 12.74
C ARG A 26 2.00 0.89 11.67
N GLU A 27 3.27 1.00 12.05
CA GLU A 27 4.40 0.80 11.13
C GLU A 27 4.44 -0.63 10.59
N GLN A 28 4.24 -1.65 11.43
CA GLN A 28 4.23 -3.05 10.97
C GLN A 28 3.07 -3.40 10.01
N ARG A 29 2.01 -2.59 9.95
CA ARG A 29 0.88 -2.81 9.01
C ARG A 29 1.18 -2.34 7.58
N GLN A 30 2.25 -1.59 7.37
CA GLN A 30 2.80 -1.36 6.04
C GLN A 30 3.78 -2.50 5.78
N SER A 31 3.47 -3.42 4.86
CA SER A 31 4.46 -4.43 4.47
C SER A 31 5.71 -3.71 3.95
N GLU A 32 6.90 -4.08 4.41
CA GLU A 32 8.17 -3.50 3.95
C GLU A 32 8.28 -3.50 2.42
N ASP A 33 7.67 -4.48 1.76
CA ASP A 33 7.68 -4.62 0.31
C ASP A 33 6.81 -3.58 -0.44
N PHE A 34 5.85 -2.93 0.23
CA PHE A 34 4.89 -2.00 -0.40
C PHE A 34 4.39 -0.91 0.58
N PRO A 35 5.26 0.04 1.00
CA PRO A 35 4.88 1.08 1.97
C PRO A 35 3.75 1.99 1.46
N GLU A 36 3.65 2.19 0.14
CA GLU A 36 2.58 2.93 -0.52
C GLU A 36 1.22 2.20 -0.59
N GLY A 37 1.16 0.88 -0.42
CA GLY A 37 -0.04 0.06 -0.56
C GLY A 37 -0.13 -0.72 -1.88
N ALA A 38 -1.29 -1.32 -2.15
CA ALA A 38 -1.50 -2.14 -3.35
C ALA A 38 -1.93 -1.28 -4.54
N HIS A 39 -1.30 -1.49 -5.69
CA HIS A 39 -1.60 -0.77 -6.91
C HIS A 39 -2.65 -1.46 -7.77
N TRP A 40 -3.55 -0.65 -8.32
CA TRP A 40 -4.65 -1.08 -9.17
C TRP A 40 -4.69 -0.23 -10.43
N LEU A 41 -5.14 -0.83 -11.54
CA LEU A 41 -5.35 -0.15 -12.80
C LEU A 41 -6.81 -0.35 -13.25
N CYS A 42 -7.48 0.75 -13.58
CA CYS A 42 -8.80 0.68 -14.18
C CYS A 42 -8.72 0.24 -15.64
N LEU A 43 -9.49 -0.78 -16.01
CA LEU A 43 -9.52 -1.31 -17.37
C LEU A 43 -10.35 -0.43 -18.31
N GLN A 44 -11.26 0.39 -17.77
CA GLN A 44 -12.10 1.31 -18.53
C GLN A 44 -11.38 2.63 -18.86
N CYS A 45 -10.92 3.37 -17.85
CA CYS A 45 -10.33 4.70 -18.06
C CYS A 45 -8.81 4.74 -17.97
N ARG A 46 -8.14 3.59 -17.77
CA ARG A 46 -6.68 3.44 -17.67
C ARG A 46 -6.02 4.24 -16.53
N GLU A 47 -6.82 4.71 -15.57
CA GLU A 47 -6.32 5.39 -14.38
C GLU A 47 -5.74 4.37 -13.39
N GLY A 48 -4.50 4.61 -12.96
CA GLY A 48 -3.85 3.84 -11.91
C GLY A 48 -4.09 4.50 -10.56
N PHE A 49 -4.31 3.70 -9.52
CA PHE A 49 -4.54 4.19 -8.18
C PHE A 49 -3.97 3.22 -7.15
N THR A 50 -3.73 3.72 -5.95
CA THR A 50 -3.20 2.93 -4.84
C THR A 50 -4.24 2.81 -3.75
N VAL A 51 -4.35 1.61 -3.22
CA VAL A 51 -5.27 1.23 -2.15
C VAL A 51 -4.43 0.83 -0.95
N SER A 52 -4.78 1.29 0.25
CA SER A 52 -4.01 0.93 1.44
C SER A 52 -4.17 -0.57 1.75
N LEU A 53 -3.20 -1.16 2.43
CA LEU A 53 -3.29 -2.57 2.83
C LEU A 53 -4.49 -2.82 3.75
N GLU A 54 -4.86 -1.85 4.59
CA GLU A 54 -6.09 -1.91 5.40
C GLU A 54 -7.34 -2.04 4.52
N GLN A 55 -7.45 -1.25 3.46
CA GLN A 55 -8.56 -1.33 2.51
C GLN A 55 -8.56 -2.65 1.72
N VAL A 56 -7.39 -3.19 1.37
CA VAL A 56 -7.25 -4.51 0.76
C VAL A 56 -7.74 -5.61 1.69
N ASN A 57 -7.35 -5.58 2.96
CA ASN A 57 -7.74 -6.57 3.95
C ASN A 57 -9.25 -6.51 4.25
N GLN A 58 -9.82 -5.30 4.31
CA GLN A 58 -11.27 -5.11 4.47
C GLN A 58 -12.05 -5.65 3.27
N TRP A 59 -11.55 -5.44 2.04
CA TRP A 59 -12.17 -5.95 0.81
C TRP A 59 -12.03 -7.47 0.65
N ALA A 60 -10.90 -8.06 1.04
CA ALA A 60 -10.69 -9.51 0.97
C ALA A 60 -11.69 -10.30 1.85
N GLY A 61 -12.19 -9.68 2.93
CA GLY A 61 -13.14 -10.30 3.85
C GLY A 61 -14.61 -10.24 3.42
N THR A 62 -14.95 -9.57 2.31
CA THR A 62 -16.35 -9.24 1.95
C THR A 62 -16.86 -9.90 0.65
N ASP A 63 -16.23 -10.99 0.20
CA ASP A 63 -16.50 -11.70 -1.05
C ASP A 63 -16.19 -10.86 -2.32
N PRO A 64 -14.94 -10.91 -2.81
CA PRO A 64 -14.35 -9.91 -3.69
C PRO A 64 -14.48 -10.24 -5.19
N ALA A 65 -15.66 -10.70 -5.64
CA ALA A 65 -15.84 -11.10 -7.05
C ALA A 65 -15.59 -9.94 -8.07
N GLY A 66 -15.46 -8.70 -7.61
CA GLY A 66 -15.11 -7.52 -8.42
C GLY A 66 -13.93 -6.73 -7.85
N GLY A 67 -13.12 -6.16 -8.74
CA GLY A 67 -12.00 -5.28 -8.36
C GLY A 67 -12.46 -3.99 -7.66
N PHE A 68 -11.51 -3.27 -7.05
CA PHE A 68 -11.79 -1.98 -6.42
C PHE A 68 -12.46 -1.01 -7.40
N ALA A 69 -13.46 -0.25 -6.94
CA ALA A 69 -14.08 0.77 -7.76
C ALA A 69 -13.05 1.86 -8.14
N CYS A 70 -12.92 2.15 -9.44
CA CYS A 70 -12.03 3.20 -9.90
C CYS A 70 -12.45 4.56 -9.32
N PRO A 71 -11.55 5.34 -8.70
CA PRO A 71 -11.92 6.62 -8.10
C PRO A 71 -12.43 7.64 -9.13
N LYS A 72 -11.96 7.54 -10.38
CA LYS A 72 -12.27 8.45 -11.49
C LYS A 72 -13.59 8.14 -12.20
N CYS A 73 -13.81 6.87 -12.60
CA CYS A 73 -14.98 6.47 -13.40
C CYS A 73 -15.97 5.56 -12.67
N LYS A 74 -15.69 5.20 -11.42
CA LYS A 74 -16.49 4.32 -10.55
C LYS A 74 -16.70 2.89 -11.04
N SER A 75 -16.15 2.52 -12.20
CA SER A 75 -16.17 1.14 -12.68
C SER A 75 -15.44 0.20 -11.71
N GLY A 76 -16.05 -0.94 -11.39
CA GLY A 76 -15.42 -2.06 -10.67
C GLY A 76 -14.51 -2.92 -11.56
N GLN A 77 -14.38 -2.59 -12.85
CA GLN A 77 -13.46 -3.28 -13.75
C GLN A 77 -12.04 -2.75 -13.55
N THR A 78 -11.39 -3.25 -12.50
CA THR A 78 -10.02 -2.92 -12.16
C THR A 78 -9.23 -4.19 -11.93
N ALA A 79 -7.92 -4.12 -12.17
CA ALA A 79 -7.01 -5.24 -12.01
C ALA A 79 -5.81 -4.81 -11.18
N ARG A 80 -5.21 -5.77 -10.46
CA ARG A 80 -3.95 -5.55 -9.75
C ARG A 80 -2.86 -5.17 -10.75
N ALA A 81 -2.09 -4.15 -10.40
CA ALA A 81 -1.09 -3.57 -11.27
C ALA A 81 0.24 -3.43 -10.53
N LYS A 82 1.31 -3.22 -11.29
CA LYS A 82 2.61 -2.77 -10.79
C LYS A 82 2.80 -1.31 -11.18
N LYS A 83 3.55 -0.57 -10.37
CA LYS A 83 4.00 0.79 -10.71
C LYS A 83 5.48 0.72 -11.08
N CYS A 84 5.88 1.42 -12.13
CA CYS A 84 7.29 1.51 -12.48
C CYS A 84 8.03 2.28 -11.36
N PRO A 85 9.10 1.72 -10.76
CA PRO A 85 9.83 2.35 -9.67
C PRO A 85 10.69 3.53 -10.14
N LEU A 86 10.97 3.62 -11.43
CA LEU A 86 11.73 4.74 -12.00
C LEU A 86 10.89 6.02 -11.93
N PRO A 87 11.36 7.09 -11.26
CA PRO A 87 10.62 8.34 -11.11
C PRO A 87 10.25 8.99 -12.45
N ALA A 88 11.11 8.83 -13.46
CA ALA A 88 10.86 9.35 -14.81
C ALA A 88 9.68 8.66 -15.52
N CYS A 89 9.35 7.42 -15.15
CA CYS A 89 8.21 6.70 -15.70
C CYS A 89 7.01 6.78 -14.75
N GLY A 90 7.12 6.18 -13.55
CA GLY A 90 6.06 6.16 -12.54
C GLY A 90 4.70 5.60 -12.99
N LYS A 91 4.60 5.01 -14.19
CA LYS A 91 3.34 4.55 -14.77
C LYS A 91 2.93 3.19 -14.21
N PHE A 92 1.62 2.97 -14.16
CA PHE A 92 1.02 1.70 -13.78
C PHE A 92 0.91 0.77 -15.00
N TYR A 93 1.20 -0.51 -14.81
CA TYR A 93 1.10 -1.54 -15.84
C TYR A 93 0.59 -2.86 -15.27
N LEU A 94 -0.06 -3.66 -16.10
CA LEU A 94 -0.46 -5.02 -15.75
C LEU A 94 0.76 -5.94 -15.89
N GLU A 95 0.79 -7.02 -15.12
CA GLU A 95 1.93 -7.88 -14.77
C GLU A 95 2.69 -8.59 -15.91
N ARG A 96 2.45 -8.21 -17.17
CA ARG A 96 3.27 -8.64 -18.31
C ARG A 96 4.60 -7.92 -18.24
N ASN A 97 5.53 -8.51 -17.50
CA ASN A 97 6.94 -8.14 -17.54
C ASN A 97 7.43 -8.25 -19.00
N LEU A 98 8.09 -7.20 -19.50
CA LEU A 98 8.77 -7.23 -20.79
C LEU A 98 10.19 -7.75 -20.55
N VAL A 99 10.67 -8.73 -21.31
CA VAL A 99 12.06 -9.19 -21.21
C VAL A 99 12.82 -8.71 -22.44
N ILE A 100 13.94 -8.00 -22.24
CA ILE A 100 14.84 -7.51 -23.29
C ILE A 100 16.26 -7.89 -22.85
N ASP A 101 17.00 -8.61 -23.69
CA ASP A 101 18.38 -9.03 -23.43
C ASP A 101 18.55 -9.68 -22.03
N ASP A 102 17.70 -10.66 -21.72
CA ASP A 102 17.61 -11.38 -20.44
C ASP A 102 17.31 -10.52 -19.20
N LYS A 103 16.93 -9.25 -19.38
CA LYS A 103 16.55 -8.34 -18.29
C LYS A 103 15.05 -8.11 -18.27
N VAL A 104 14.47 -8.13 -17.07
CA VAL A 104 13.08 -7.72 -16.85
C VAL A 104 13.01 -6.20 -16.94
N CYS A 105 12.20 -5.70 -17.85
CA CYS A 105 12.04 -4.29 -18.19
C CYS A 105 10.59 -3.83 -17.99
N CYS A 106 10.42 -2.54 -17.72
CA CYS A 106 9.11 -1.92 -17.69
C CYS A 106 8.49 -1.96 -19.09
N PRO A 107 7.25 -2.46 -19.26
CA PRO A 107 6.62 -2.52 -20.59
C PRO A 107 6.29 -1.13 -21.17
N ILE A 108 6.35 -0.07 -20.36
CA ILE A 108 6.01 1.30 -20.77
C ILE A 108 7.27 2.07 -21.18
N CYS A 109 8.27 2.19 -20.30
CA CYS A 109 9.50 2.94 -20.60
C CYS A 109 10.63 2.07 -21.16
N LYS A 110 10.48 0.74 -21.21
CA LYS A 110 11.49 -0.26 -21.64
C LYS A 110 12.79 -0.25 -20.83
N SER A 111 12.87 0.54 -19.77
CA SER A 111 14.02 0.56 -18.86
C SER A 111 14.04 -0.72 -18.00
N PRO A 112 15.24 -1.22 -17.66
CA PRO A 112 15.38 -2.36 -16.76
C PRO A 112 14.77 -2.05 -15.39
N LEU A 113 14.05 -3.02 -14.86
CA LEU A 113 13.52 -2.99 -13.50
C LEU A 113 14.58 -3.54 -12.53
N PRO A 114 14.66 -3.01 -11.31
CA PRO A 114 15.54 -3.53 -10.27
C PRO A 114 15.13 -4.93 -9.81
#